data_AF-A0A2E7MD40-F1
#
_entry.id   AF-A0A2E7MD40-F1
#
_cell.length_a   1.000
_cell.length_b   1.000
_cell.length_c   1.000
_cell.angle_alpha   90.00
_cell.angle_beta   90.00
_cell.angle_gamma   90.00
#
_symmetry.space_group_name_H-M   'P 1'
#
loop_
_entity.id
_entity.type
_entity.pdbx_description
1 polymer ?
#
loop_
_entity_poly.entity_id
_entity_poly.type
_entity_poly.pdbx_seq_one_letter_code
_entity_poly.pdbx_strand_id
1 'polypeptide(L)'
;MRSFLVLILVPLMVVVFAACEEERVEGQFTADCTDGADNDEDGLFDCADDSCSGSPDCASAGDDDDTGDDDTGDDDTGDDDPGDDDDSGHQHDDDDMPHDDDDSAHDDDDSAHDDDDSGDDGPDDDDTGDDDTGDDDTGDAGDDDDTGDAGDDDDTGDTGDDDDTGDDDTGDDDTGDDDDGDSTFAQQGPPDDVPVNIPASGSASSTLVVEDVLPDGGADGDPTPLQSVSVTVNITHPNVGDLTLTLNHPGAGDIVLSDQSGGDGDNYTSTVFVQDCDDCDTIAQTSAAAPPYTGTFLPQDGFGGLGGFDLNATWTLTVVNAGSEVGTIDSWYIDGELTPPSP
;
A
#
# COMPACT_ATOMS: atom_id res chain seq x y z
N MET A 1 -6.95 56.44 -30.24
CA MET A 1 -6.36 55.57 -29.21
C MET A 1 -7.35 54.57 -28.61
N ARG A 2 -8.63 54.93 -28.36
CA ARG A 2 -9.63 53.97 -27.83
C ARG A 2 -10.11 52.88 -28.80
N SER A 3 -9.99 53.09 -30.12
CA SER A 3 -10.47 52.13 -31.13
C SER A 3 -9.49 51.00 -31.46
N PHE A 4 -8.22 51.12 -31.04
CA PHE A 4 -7.18 50.11 -31.31
C PHE A 4 -7.10 49.04 -30.20
N LEU A 5 -7.60 49.35 -28.99
CA LEU A 5 -7.60 48.42 -27.86
C LEU A 5 -8.66 47.31 -28.02
N VAL A 6 -9.81 47.63 -28.62
CA VAL A 6 -10.91 46.67 -28.85
C VAL A 6 -10.55 45.66 -29.95
N LEU A 7 -9.71 46.03 -30.91
CA LEU A 7 -9.35 45.17 -32.05
C LEU A 7 -8.31 44.09 -31.69
N ILE A 8 -7.66 44.22 -30.53
CA ILE A 8 -6.68 43.25 -30.00
C ILE A 8 -7.31 42.39 -28.90
N LEU A 9 -8.23 42.94 -28.10
CA LEU A 9 -8.90 42.20 -27.02
C LEU A 9 -9.90 41.15 -27.53
N VAL A 10 -10.59 41.39 -28.65
CA VAL A 10 -11.56 40.42 -29.20
C VAL A 10 -10.90 39.13 -29.71
N PRO A 11 -9.82 39.15 -30.52
CA PRO A 11 -9.14 37.92 -30.92
C PRO A 11 -8.38 37.26 -29.76
N LEU A 12 -7.91 38.01 -28.75
CA LEU A 12 -7.27 37.44 -27.57
C LEU A 12 -8.28 36.69 -26.69
N MET A 13 -9.50 37.22 -26.52
CA MET A 13 -10.55 36.56 -25.75
C MET A 13 -11.10 35.32 -26.48
N VAL A 14 -11.15 35.33 -27.82
CA VAL A 14 -11.53 34.15 -28.63
C VAL A 14 -10.45 33.05 -28.60
N VAL A 15 -9.17 33.40 -28.42
CA VAL A 15 -8.09 32.40 -28.23
C VAL A 15 -8.09 31.84 -26.80
N VAL A 16 -8.54 32.60 -25.80
CA VAL A 16 -8.68 32.11 -24.41
C VAL A 16 -9.90 31.18 -24.25
N PHE A 17 -10.97 31.37 -25.02
CA PHE A 17 -12.10 30.42 -25.06
C PHE A 17 -11.88 29.20 -25.99
N ALA A 18 -10.76 29.12 -26.70
CA ALA A 18 -10.40 27.95 -27.52
C ALA A 18 -9.36 27.04 -26.82
N ALA A 19 -9.00 27.37 -25.58
CA ALA A 19 -8.32 26.48 -24.64
C ALA A 19 -9.34 25.93 -23.62
N CYS A 20 -10.56 25.64 -24.11
CA CYS A 20 -11.55 24.91 -23.33
C CYS A 20 -11.00 23.51 -23.03
N GLU A 21 -11.15 23.14 -21.75
CA GLU A 21 -11.07 21.82 -21.14
C GLU A 21 -10.67 20.68 -22.09
N GLU A 22 -9.53 20.05 -21.80
CA GLU A 22 -9.40 18.62 -22.05
C GLU A 22 -10.55 18.01 -21.25
N GLU A 23 -11.67 17.70 -21.92
CA GLU A 23 -12.74 16.96 -21.26
C GLU A 23 -12.09 15.67 -20.79
N ARG A 24 -12.16 15.44 -19.47
CA ARG A 24 -11.92 14.11 -18.94
C ARG A 24 -12.95 13.25 -19.65
N VAL A 25 -12.47 12.27 -20.39
CA VAL A 25 -13.30 11.34 -21.16
C VAL A 25 -12.72 9.99 -20.83
N GLU A 26 -13.57 9.12 -20.33
CA GLU A 26 -13.23 7.75 -20.02
C GLU A 26 -12.76 7.00 -21.30
N GLY A 27 -11.83 6.04 -21.15
CA GLY A 27 -11.27 5.29 -22.28
C GLY A 27 -10.29 6.04 -23.19
N GLN A 28 -9.74 7.19 -22.76
CA GLN A 28 -8.65 7.86 -23.50
C GLN A 28 -7.29 7.22 -23.28
N PHE A 29 -7.09 6.54 -22.15
CA PHE A 29 -5.88 5.83 -21.79
C PHE A 29 -6.16 4.32 -21.69
N THR A 30 -5.07 3.55 -21.59
CA THR A 30 -5.18 2.09 -21.54
C THR A 30 -5.57 1.69 -20.12
N ALA A 31 -6.49 0.72 -19.98
CA ALA A 31 -7.06 0.24 -18.72
C ALA A 31 -8.13 1.13 -18.04
N ASP A 32 -8.37 2.35 -18.53
CA ASP A 32 -9.47 3.24 -18.10
C ASP A 32 -10.86 2.58 -18.12
N CYS A 33 -11.04 1.54 -18.95
CA CYS A 33 -12.30 0.83 -19.08
C CYS A 33 -12.38 -0.45 -18.23
N THR A 34 -11.46 -0.65 -17.28
CA THR A 34 -11.36 -1.87 -16.45
C THR A 34 -10.82 -1.64 -15.03
N ASP A 35 -10.57 -0.40 -14.64
CA ASP A 35 -9.92 -0.05 -13.37
C ASP A 35 -10.92 0.29 -12.24
N GLY A 36 -12.23 0.28 -12.54
CA GLY A 36 -13.28 0.56 -11.58
C GLY A 36 -13.38 2.03 -11.19
N ALA A 37 -12.76 2.94 -11.95
CA ALA A 37 -12.77 4.37 -11.70
C ALA A 37 -13.68 5.12 -12.68
N ASP A 38 -14.37 6.15 -12.18
CA ASP A 38 -15.13 7.11 -12.97
C ASP A 38 -14.21 8.30 -13.28
N ASN A 39 -13.35 8.09 -14.28
CA ASN A 39 -12.25 8.99 -14.64
C ASN A 39 -12.72 10.24 -15.42
N ASP A 40 -14.00 10.33 -15.81
CA ASP A 40 -14.65 11.54 -16.28
C ASP A 40 -15.76 12.12 -15.37
N GLU A 41 -15.99 11.49 -14.21
CA GLU A 41 -16.89 11.91 -13.12
C GLU A 41 -18.36 12.04 -13.55
N ASP A 42 -18.81 11.22 -14.51
CA ASP A 42 -20.17 11.25 -15.05
C ASP A 42 -21.14 10.27 -14.33
N GLY A 43 -20.58 9.42 -13.46
CA GLY A 43 -21.27 8.43 -12.65
C GLY A 43 -21.37 7.03 -13.28
N LEU A 44 -20.79 6.84 -14.46
CA LEU A 44 -20.56 5.54 -15.09
C LEU A 44 -19.11 5.11 -14.84
N PHE A 45 -18.88 3.81 -14.91
CA PHE A 45 -17.57 3.20 -14.62
C PHE A 45 -17.30 2.12 -15.64
N ASP A 46 -16.07 2.05 -16.12
CA ASP A 46 -15.56 1.02 -17.02
C ASP A 46 -16.46 0.79 -18.25
N CYS A 47 -16.76 -0.47 -18.54
CA CYS A 47 -17.63 -0.90 -19.62
C CYS A 47 -19.11 -0.52 -19.45
N ALA A 48 -19.51 0.03 -18.30
CA ALA A 48 -20.83 0.63 -18.16
C ALA A 48 -20.89 2.05 -18.77
N ASP A 49 -19.74 2.64 -19.08
CA ASP A 49 -19.62 3.95 -19.70
C ASP A 49 -19.70 3.92 -21.24
N ASP A 50 -20.37 4.93 -21.81
CA ASP A 50 -20.63 5.04 -23.25
C ASP A 50 -19.34 5.29 -24.06
N SER A 51 -18.34 5.96 -23.46
CA SER A 51 -17.05 6.25 -24.07
C SER A 51 -16.16 5.00 -24.18
N CYS A 52 -16.36 4.01 -23.29
CA CYS A 52 -15.70 2.69 -23.31
C CYS A 52 -16.28 1.68 -24.32
N SER A 53 -17.34 2.05 -25.06
CA SER A 53 -18.07 1.17 -25.99
C SER A 53 -17.25 0.58 -27.16
N GLY A 54 -16.01 1.04 -27.37
CA GLY A 54 -15.07 0.51 -28.37
C GLY A 54 -13.82 -0.17 -27.78
N SER A 55 -13.69 -0.22 -26.45
CA SER A 55 -12.54 -0.81 -25.79
C SER A 55 -12.51 -2.33 -26.01
N PRO A 56 -11.35 -2.91 -26.41
CA PRO A 56 -11.20 -4.36 -26.52
C PRO A 56 -11.41 -5.09 -25.18
N ASP A 57 -11.25 -4.38 -24.06
CA ASP A 57 -11.42 -4.94 -22.72
C ASP A 57 -12.92 -5.16 -22.40
N CYS A 58 -13.79 -4.30 -22.91
CA CYS A 58 -15.25 -4.41 -22.80
C CYS A 58 -15.89 -5.38 -23.80
N ALA A 59 -15.13 -5.81 -24.81
CA ALA A 59 -15.60 -6.76 -25.81
C ALA A 59 -15.76 -8.20 -25.25
N SER A 60 -15.31 -8.46 -24.02
CA SER A 60 -15.36 -9.78 -23.38
C SER A 60 -16.57 -9.99 -22.46
N ALA A 61 -17.35 -8.95 -22.14
CA ALA A 61 -18.51 -9.03 -21.25
C ALA A 61 -19.85 -9.34 -21.97
N GLY A 62 -19.81 -9.62 -23.27
CA GLY A 62 -21.00 -9.71 -24.13
C GLY A 62 -21.33 -11.07 -24.72
N ASP A 63 -20.67 -12.17 -24.33
CA ASP A 63 -20.91 -13.51 -24.90
C ASP A 63 -21.19 -14.61 -23.85
N ASP A 64 -21.55 -14.24 -22.62
CA ASP A 64 -22.12 -15.18 -21.64
C ASP A 64 -23.66 -15.14 -21.68
N ASP A 65 -24.22 -15.35 -22.88
CA ASP A 65 -25.58 -15.86 -23.02
C ASP A 65 -25.56 -17.33 -22.59
N ASP A 66 -25.73 -17.55 -21.29
CA ASP A 66 -26.06 -18.82 -20.64
C ASP A 66 -27.42 -19.33 -21.18
N THR A 67 -27.47 -19.79 -22.43
CA THR A 67 -28.55 -20.66 -22.92
C THR A 67 -28.23 -22.10 -22.58
N GLY A 68 -28.21 -22.38 -21.28
CA GLY A 68 -28.31 -23.71 -20.70
C GLY A 68 -29.68 -23.88 -20.05
N ASP A 69 -30.77 -23.61 -20.79
CA ASP A 69 -32.09 -24.09 -20.42
C ASP A 69 -32.51 -25.15 -21.44
N ASP A 70 -32.64 -26.35 -20.91
CA ASP A 70 -32.80 -27.60 -21.62
C ASP A 70 -34.27 -27.77 -22.04
N ASP A 71 -34.76 -26.88 -22.91
CA ASP A 71 -36.06 -27.02 -23.57
C ASP A 71 -35.99 -28.13 -24.63
N THR A 72 -35.97 -29.36 -24.13
CA THR A 72 -36.22 -30.56 -24.90
C THR A 72 -37.71 -30.64 -25.27
N GLY A 73 -38.02 -30.03 -26.41
CA GLY A 73 -38.98 -30.53 -27.39
C GLY A 73 -40.43 -30.71 -26.93
N ASP A 74 -41.22 -29.65 -27.05
CA ASP A 74 -42.68 -29.77 -27.17
C ASP A 74 -43.05 -29.87 -28.66
N ASP A 75 -43.01 -31.11 -29.16
CA ASP A 75 -43.56 -31.49 -30.45
C ASP A 75 -45.07 -31.72 -30.30
N ASP A 76 -45.85 -30.69 -30.63
CA ASP A 76 -47.30 -30.75 -30.85
C ASP A 76 -47.69 -31.85 -31.86
N THR A 77 -48.02 -33.05 -31.38
CA THR A 77 -48.97 -33.95 -32.04
C THR A 77 -49.82 -34.67 -31.00
N GLY A 78 -51.13 -34.41 -31.03
CA GLY A 78 -52.09 -34.98 -30.10
C GLY A 78 -52.31 -36.48 -30.24
N ASP A 79 -52.84 -37.08 -29.17
CA ASP A 79 -53.93 -38.06 -29.16
C ASP A 79 -54.28 -38.45 -27.69
N ASP A 80 -55.55 -38.22 -27.33
CA ASP A 80 -56.46 -39.05 -26.51
C ASP A 80 -56.16 -39.50 -25.03
N ASP A 81 -56.96 -38.93 -24.12
CA ASP A 81 -57.77 -39.59 -23.05
C ASP A 81 -57.08 -40.08 -21.71
N PRO A 82 -57.82 -40.41 -20.61
CA PRO A 82 -57.83 -39.62 -19.36
C PRO A 82 -57.67 -40.47 -18.05
N GLY A 83 -57.79 -39.83 -16.87
CA GLY A 83 -57.89 -40.47 -15.54
C GLY A 83 -56.54 -40.51 -14.79
N ASP A 84 -56.43 -40.35 -13.49
CA ASP A 84 -57.32 -40.36 -12.32
C ASP A 84 -56.62 -39.43 -11.29
N ASP A 85 -57.31 -38.48 -10.65
CA ASP A 85 -57.96 -38.60 -9.32
C ASP A 85 -57.04 -39.02 -8.15
N ASP A 86 -57.26 -38.30 -7.04
CA ASP A 86 -56.96 -38.62 -5.62
C ASP A 86 -55.56 -38.29 -5.05
N ASP A 87 -55.37 -37.87 -3.80
CA ASP A 87 -56.17 -37.17 -2.78
C ASP A 87 -55.19 -36.95 -1.59
N SER A 88 -55.34 -35.84 -0.86
CA SER A 88 -55.14 -35.67 0.59
C SER A 88 -53.99 -36.37 1.38
N GLY A 89 -53.08 -35.53 1.93
CA GLY A 89 -52.95 -35.29 3.39
C GLY A 89 -52.17 -36.26 4.31
N HIS A 90 -51.35 -35.66 5.19
CA HIS A 90 -50.87 -36.06 6.55
C HIS A 90 -49.35 -35.81 6.69
N GLN A 91 -48.76 -35.37 7.80
CA GLN A 91 -49.22 -34.86 9.09
C GLN A 91 -47.97 -34.27 9.78
N HIS A 92 -48.19 -33.31 10.67
CA HIS A 92 -47.23 -32.87 11.67
C HIS A 92 -46.85 -34.04 12.59
N ASP A 93 -45.57 -34.11 12.97
CA ASP A 93 -45.12 -34.64 14.26
C ASP A 93 -43.94 -33.77 14.72
N ASP A 94 -44.24 -32.87 15.66
CA ASP A 94 -43.30 -32.33 16.64
C ASP A 94 -43.11 -33.42 17.70
N ASP A 95 -41.88 -33.69 18.16
CA ASP A 95 -41.56 -34.04 19.56
C ASP A 95 -40.03 -34.25 19.77
N ASP A 96 -39.56 -33.66 20.87
CA ASP A 96 -38.40 -34.02 21.71
C ASP A 96 -36.96 -33.52 21.38
N MET A 97 -36.59 -32.41 22.04
CA MET A 97 -35.22 -32.11 22.51
C MET A 97 -34.84 -33.00 23.73
N PRO A 98 -33.54 -33.14 24.06
CA PRO A 98 -32.98 -32.23 25.07
C PRO A 98 -31.55 -31.74 24.80
N HIS A 99 -31.29 -30.56 25.37
CA HIS A 99 -29.99 -29.99 25.69
C HIS A 99 -29.13 -30.93 26.54
N ASP A 100 -27.81 -30.89 26.32
CA ASP A 100 -26.81 -31.20 27.35
C ASP A 100 -25.68 -30.14 27.26
N ASP A 101 -25.56 -29.39 28.36
CA ASP A 101 -24.44 -28.54 28.74
C ASP A 101 -23.26 -29.43 29.20
N ASP A 102 -22.01 -29.06 28.86
CA ASP A 102 -20.84 -29.55 29.60
C ASP A 102 -19.81 -28.42 29.76
N ASP A 103 -20.00 -27.69 30.86
CA ASP A 103 -19.01 -26.85 31.51
C ASP A 103 -17.95 -27.73 32.19
N SER A 104 -16.68 -27.42 31.99
CA SER A 104 -15.62 -27.79 32.93
C SER A 104 -14.53 -26.72 32.94
N ALA A 105 -14.72 -25.76 33.85
CA ALA A 105 -13.67 -24.93 34.43
C ALA A 105 -12.91 -25.70 35.52
N HIS A 106 -11.62 -25.38 35.69
CA HIS A 106 -10.74 -25.55 36.87
C HIS A 106 -9.28 -25.55 36.35
N ASP A 107 -8.28 -24.87 36.91
CA ASP A 107 -8.10 -24.18 38.19
C ASP A 107 -6.90 -23.21 38.09
N ASP A 108 -6.95 -22.15 38.88
CA ASP A 108 -5.83 -21.30 39.28
C ASP A 108 -4.75 -22.10 40.04
N ASP A 109 -3.46 -21.78 39.84
CA ASP A 109 -2.49 -21.89 40.94
C ASP A 109 -1.24 -21.00 40.69
N ASP A 110 -1.26 -19.81 41.30
CA ASP A 110 -0.07 -19.03 41.65
C ASP A 110 0.58 -19.66 42.90
N SER A 111 1.86 -20.03 42.82
CA SER A 111 2.72 -20.18 44.01
C SER A 111 4.21 -20.05 43.68
N ALA A 112 4.71 -18.87 44.05
CA ALA A 112 5.99 -18.50 44.66
C ALA A 112 7.11 -19.53 44.88
N HIS A 113 8.35 -18.99 44.77
CA HIS A 113 9.55 -19.19 45.59
C HIS A 113 9.96 -20.60 46.05
N ASP A 114 11.18 -21.01 45.71
CA ASP A 114 12.27 -21.18 46.71
C ASP A 114 13.63 -21.41 46.02
N ASP A 115 14.59 -20.59 46.46
CA ASP A 115 16.02 -20.81 46.71
C ASP A 115 16.76 -22.03 46.14
N ASP A 116 17.92 -21.77 45.50
CA ASP A 116 19.16 -22.48 45.86
C ASP A 116 20.41 -21.64 45.53
N ASP A 117 21.05 -21.23 46.62
CA ASP A 117 22.31 -20.50 46.76
C ASP A 117 23.49 -21.50 46.81
N SER A 118 24.61 -21.17 46.17
CA SER A 118 25.92 -21.62 46.62
C SER A 118 27.01 -20.59 46.27
N GLY A 119 27.51 -19.92 47.32
CA GLY A 119 28.60 -18.92 47.41
C GLY A 119 29.96 -19.29 46.81
N ASP A 120 31.05 -18.56 47.03
CA ASP A 120 31.48 -17.68 48.14
C ASP A 120 32.77 -16.91 47.71
N ASP A 121 33.23 -15.99 48.57
CA ASP A 121 34.50 -15.22 48.64
C ASP A 121 34.53 -13.89 47.86
N GLY A 122 34.58 -12.68 48.45
CA GLY A 122 34.91 -12.18 49.79
C GLY A 122 35.24 -10.66 49.69
N PRO A 123 35.41 -9.93 50.81
CA PRO A 123 35.00 -8.52 50.95
C PRO A 123 36.15 -7.51 51.02
N ASP A 124 35.86 -6.22 50.84
CA ASP A 124 36.52 -5.12 51.56
C ASP A 124 35.58 -3.89 51.64
N ASP A 125 35.18 -3.60 52.88
CA ASP A 125 34.59 -2.34 53.33
C ASP A 125 35.65 -1.22 53.28
N ASP A 126 35.23 0.04 53.11
CA ASP A 126 35.65 1.15 53.99
C ASP A 126 34.91 2.45 53.61
N ASP A 127 34.01 2.83 54.51
CA ASP A 127 33.30 4.10 54.61
C ASP A 127 34.12 5.04 55.52
N THR A 128 34.56 6.19 55.00
CA THR A 128 34.99 7.33 55.84
C THR A 128 34.80 8.67 55.11
N GLY A 129 34.04 9.58 55.73
CA GLY A 129 34.50 10.95 55.98
C GLY A 129 33.85 12.08 55.18
N ASP A 130 32.76 12.61 55.74
CA ASP A 130 32.63 13.99 56.26
C ASP A 130 33.58 15.07 55.68
N ASP A 131 32.99 16.13 55.12
CA ASP A 131 33.45 17.52 55.35
C ASP A 131 32.35 18.52 54.93
N ASP A 132 31.71 19.09 55.94
CA ASP A 132 30.91 20.32 55.92
C ASP A 132 31.69 21.52 55.36
N THR A 133 31.01 22.41 54.62
CA THR A 133 30.97 23.87 54.89
C THR A 133 30.19 24.60 53.79
N GLY A 134 29.11 25.30 54.16
CA GLY A 134 28.46 26.26 53.25
C GLY A 134 27.03 26.64 53.60
N ASP A 135 26.85 27.11 54.82
CA ASP A 135 25.68 27.81 55.36
C ASP A 135 25.29 29.03 54.50
N ASP A 136 23.98 29.22 54.25
CA ASP A 136 23.32 30.52 54.19
C ASP A 136 21.79 30.33 54.31
N ASP A 137 21.34 30.47 55.55
CA ASP A 137 19.96 30.72 56.01
C ASP A 137 19.12 31.63 55.10
N THR A 138 17.86 31.24 54.85
CA THR A 138 16.68 32.07 55.16
C THR A 138 15.43 31.19 55.20
N GLY A 139 14.92 30.95 56.41
CA GLY A 139 13.62 30.30 56.61
C GLY A 139 12.45 31.24 56.37
N ASP A 140 11.29 30.66 56.08
CA ASP A 140 10.06 30.98 56.80
C ASP A 140 9.10 29.78 56.73
N ALA A 141 8.36 29.60 57.81
CA ALA A 141 7.60 28.42 58.20
C ALA A 141 6.09 28.53 57.87
N GLY A 142 5.39 27.39 57.98
CA GLY A 142 3.93 27.28 58.11
C GLY A 142 3.34 26.29 57.10
N ASP A 143 3.25 25.00 57.43
CA ASP A 143 2.15 24.32 58.15
C ASP A 143 0.78 24.43 57.45
N ASP A 144 0.43 23.33 56.76
CA ASP A 144 -0.70 22.43 57.02
C ASP A 144 -2.19 22.89 56.97
N ASP A 145 -2.96 21.95 56.40
CA ASP A 145 -4.38 21.60 56.61
C ASP A 145 -5.49 22.26 55.77
N ASP A 146 -5.88 21.52 54.72
CA ASP A 146 -7.19 20.87 54.55
C ASP A 146 -8.43 21.58 55.13
N THR A 147 -9.39 21.94 54.27
CA THR A 147 -10.85 21.83 54.51
C THR A 147 -11.64 22.25 53.28
N GLY A 148 -12.48 21.34 52.78
CA GLY A 148 -13.45 21.62 51.73
C GLY A 148 -14.58 22.55 52.18
N ASP A 149 -15.23 23.17 51.19
CA ASP A 149 -16.57 23.72 51.34
C ASP A 149 -17.39 23.42 50.08
N ALA A 150 -18.52 22.75 50.32
CA ALA A 150 -19.55 22.47 49.36
C ALA A 150 -20.59 23.59 49.45
N GLY A 151 -20.98 24.14 48.30
CA GLY A 151 -22.05 25.13 48.20
C GLY A 151 -23.03 24.74 47.10
N ASP A 152 -24.10 24.07 47.52
CA ASP A 152 -25.33 23.75 46.79
C ASP A 152 -26.14 25.00 46.37
N ASP A 153 -26.85 24.82 45.26
CA ASP A 153 -28.22 25.26 44.92
C ASP A 153 -28.59 26.75 44.87
N ASP A 154 -29.04 27.21 43.69
CA ASP A 154 -30.45 27.58 43.50
C ASP A 154 -30.81 27.80 42.02
N ASP A 155 -31.73 26.95 41.57
CA ASP A 155 -32.58 26.96 40.38
C ASP A 155 -33.41 28.25 40.25
N THR A 156 -33.30 28.94 39.10
CA THR A 156 -34.41 29.76 38.58
C THR A 156 -34.48 29.60 37.07
N GLY A 157 -35.50 28.88 36.63
CA GLY A 157 -35.75 28.54 35.24
C GLY A 157 -35.99 29.71 34.30
N ASP A 158 -35.72 29.42 33.03
CA ASP A 158 -36.34 30.05 31.89
C ASP A 158 -36.86 28.96 30.95
N THR A 159 -38.17 28.75 30.98
CA THR A 159 -38.89 27.98 29.98
C THR A 159 -39.20 28.92 28.82
N GLY A 160 -38.36 28.90 27.81
CA GLY A 160 -38.63 29.44 26.48
C GLY A 160 -38.58 28.32 25.46
N ASP A 161 -39.75 27.79 25.10
CA ASP A 161 -39.98 27.21 23.78
C ASP A 161 -39.67 28.29 22.75
N ASP A 162 -38.78 28.01 21.80
CA ASP A 162 -38.86 28.47 20.42
C ASP A 162 -37.86 27.64 19.60
N ASP A 163 -38.43 26.77 18.76
CA ASP A 163 -37.90 26.18 17.53
C ASP A 163 -36.44 26.48 17.19
N ASP A 164 -35.55 25.52 17.47
CA ASP A 164 -34.40 25.28 16.60
C ASP A 164 -34.31 23.79 16.33
N THR A 165 -34.46 23.43 15.07
CA THR A 165 -34.25 22.08 14.56
C THR A 165 -32.80 21.71 14.83
N GLY A 166 -32.59 20.93 15.89
CA GLY A 166 -31.39 20.15 16.10
C GLY A 166 -31.12 19.29 14.87
N ASP A 167 -30.11 19.72 14.13
CA ASP A 167 -28.93 18.92 13.87
C ASP A 167 -28.67 17.97 15.06
N ASP A 168 -28.74 16.66 14.81
CA ASP A 168 -28.25 15.55 15.64
C ASP A 168 -28.52 14.22 14.88
N ASP A 169 -27.51 13.83 14.11
CA ASP A 169 -26.92 12.48 14.01
C ASP A 169 -27.80 11.25 13.77
N THR A 170 -27.59 10.61 12.62
CA THR A 170 -27.22 9.18 12.48
C THR A 170 -27.00 8.84 11.01
N GLY A 171 -25.79 9.06 10.57
CA GLY A 171 -25.26 8.69 9.25
C GLY A 171 -23.76 8.95 9.23
N ASP A 172 -23.14 8.56 10.33
CA ASP A 172 -21.72 8.38 10.51
C ASP A 172 -21.28 7.26 9.55
N ASP A 173 -20.93 7.67 8.33
CA ASP A 173 -19.97 6.95 7.51
C ASP A 173 -18.65 7.73 7.64
N ASP A 174 -18.07 7.68 8.85
CA ASP A 174 -16.62 7.69 9.07
C ASP A 174 -15.96 6.69 8.09
N THR A 175 -15.80 7.07 6.82
CA THR A 175 -14.70 6.54 6.01
C THR A 175 -13.47 7.33 6.41
N GLY A 176 -12.93 6.91 7.55
CA GLY A 176 -11.58 7.15 8.05
C GLY A 176 -10.84 8.28 7.34
N ASP A 177 -11.04 9.48 7.87
CA ASP A 177 -9.95 10.45 8.00
C ASP A 177 -8.96 9.87 9.03
N ASP A 178 -8.34 8.73 8.68
CA ASP A 178 -7.12 8.26 9.29
C ASP A 178 -6.00 9.04 8.59
N ASP A 179 -5.92 10.33 8.92
CA ASP A 179 -4.71 11.15 8.85
C ASP A 179 -3.70 10.59 9.89
N ASP A 180 -3.38 9.30 9.73
CA ASP A 180 -2.13 8.74 10.16
C ASP A 180 -1.09 9.36 9.21
N GLY A 181 -0.08 10.03 9.76
CA GLY A 181 1.06 10.54 9.00
C GLY A 181 1.88 9.41 8.38
N ASP A 182 1.26 8.66 7.49
CA ASP A 182 1.74 7.48 6.82
C ASP A 182 2.49 7.93 5.58
N SER A 183 3.77 7.60 5.56
CA SER A 183 4.56 7.54 4.35
C SER A 183 3.73 6.98 3.19
N THR A 184 3.33 7.84 2.24
CA THR A 184 2.62 7.38 1.04
C THR A 184 3.57 6.51 0.21
N PHE A 185 3.49 5.19 0.38
CA PHE A 185 4.18 4.22 -0.45
C PHE A 185 3.50 4.15 -1.81
N ALA A 186 4.15 4.65 -2.85
CA ALA A 186 3.69 4.45 -4.22
C ALA A 186 4.16 3.07 -4.70
N GLN A 187 3.42 2.02 -4.37
CA GLN A 187 3.69 0.68 -4.90
C GLN A 187 3.36 0.63 -6.39
N GLN A 188 4.39 0.53 -7.23
CA GLN A 188 4.23 0.45 -8.68
C GLN A 188 4.06 -1.01 -9.11
N GLY A 189 3.19 -1.24 -10.10
CA GLY A 189 3.13 -2.53 -10.80
C GLY A 189 4.45 -2.88 -11.51
N PRO A 190 4.64 -4.14 -11.93
CA PRO A 190 5.80 -4.47 -12.74
C PRO A 190 5.67 -3.85 -14.14
N PRO A 191 6.78 -3.61 -14.88
CA PRO A 191 6.67 -3.09 -16.24
C PRO A 191 5.86 -3.97 -17.18
N ASP A 192 5.07 -3.34 -18.06
CA ASP A 192 4.28 -4.06 -19.08
C ASP A 192 5.15 -4.82 -20.10
N ASP A 193 6.44 -4.49 -20.18
CA ASP A 193 7.38 -5.13 -21.10
C ASP A 193 8.00 -6.43 -20.56
N VAL A 194 7.73 -6.81 -19.31
CA VAL A 194 8.13 -8.10 -18.75
C VAL A 194 7.07 -9.19 -18.99
N PRO A 195 7.45 -10.47 -19.20
CA PRO A 195 8.81 -11.00 -19.13
C PRO A 195 9.69 -10.69 -20.36
N VAL A 196 10.97 -10.34 -20.12
CA VAL A 196 11.96 -10.05 -21.17
C VAL A 196 13.02 -11.15 -21.25
N ASN A 197 13.25 -11.73 -22.44
CA ASN A 197 14.28 -12.74 -22.64
C ASN A 197 15.71 -12.14 -22.57
N ILE A 198 16.54 -12.69 -21.68
CA ILE A 198 17.98 -12.45 -21.58
C ILE A 198 18.71 -13.38 -22.55
N PRO A 199 19.31 -12.88 -23.64
CA PRO A 199 20.06 -13.71 -24.57
C PRO A 199 21.42 -14.14 -24.01
N ALA A 200 21.95 -15.24 -24.52
CA ALA A 200 23.31 -15.68 -24.26
C ALA A 200 24.33 -14.64 -24.78
N SER A 201 25.31 -14.29 -23.95
CA SER A 201 26.37 -13.32 -24.27
C SER A 201 25.82 -11.99 -24.82
N GLY A 202 24.73 -11.50 -24.25
CA GLY A 202 24.03 -10.30 -24.70
C GLY A 202 23.39 -9.54 -23.55
N SER A 203 22.40 -8.71 -23.85
CA SER A 203 21.73 -7.87 -22.85
C SER A 203 20.23 -7.83 -23.07
N ALA A 204 19.50 -7.64 -21.99
CA ALA A 204 18.07 -7.33 -21.96
C ALA A 204 17.85 -6.06 -21.12
N SER A 205 16.81 -5.31 -21.45
CA SER A 205 16.38 -4.16 -20.66
C SER A 205 14.87 -4.18 -20.53
N SER A 206 14.39 -3.69 -19.40
CA SER A 206 12.96 -3.45 -19.13
C SER A 206 12.80 -2.05 -18.55
N THR A 207 11.74 -1.35 -18.95
CA THR A 207 11.51 0.06 -18.60
C THR A 207 10.20 0.23 -17.84
N LEU A 208 10.29 0.86 -16.67
CA LEU A 208 9.14 1.27 -15.86
C LEU A 208 8.97 2.79 -15.97
N VAL A 209 7.77 3.25 -16.29
CA VAL A 209 7.42 4.67 -16.19
C VAL A 209 6.65 4.85 -14.89
N VAL A 210 7.20 5.65 -13.98
CA VAL A 210 6.52 6.03 -12.73
C VAL A 210 6.02 7.46 -12.92
N GLU A 211 4.70 7.63 -12.81
CA GLU A 211 4.03 8.92 -12.95
C GLU A 211 3.03 9.10 -11.80
N ASP A 212 2.58 10.34 -11.60
CA ASP A 212 1.53 10.73 -10.64
C ASP A 212 1.74 10.30 -9.18
N VAL A 213 2.99 10.04 -8.77
CA VAL A 213 3.31 9.95 -7.34
C VAL A 213 3.34 11.36 -6.79
N LEU A 214 2.16 11.84 -6.38
CA LEU A 214 2.02 13.08 -5.65
C LEU A 214 2.45 12.83 -4.19
N PRO A 215 3.37 13.63 -3.64
CA PRO A 215 3.52 13.64 -2.20
C PRO A 215 2.24 14.21 -1.60
N ASP A 216 1.59 13.41 -0.78
CA ASP A 216 0.50 13.91 0.03
C ASP A 216 0.96 15.15 0.83
N GLY A 217 0.17 16.22 0.74
CA GLY A 217 0.37 17.46 1.51
C GLY A 217 1.13 18.61 0.84
N GLY A 218 1.68 18.47 -0.36
CA GLY A 218 2.46 19.53 -1.02
C GLY A 218 1.63 20.55 -1.83
N ALA A 219 0.75 21.34 -1.20
CA ALA A 219 -0.07 22.36 -1.88
C ALA A 219 0.73 23.44 -2.68
N ASP A 220 2.06 23.44 -2.56
CA ASP A 220 2.96 24.48 -3.08
C ASP A 220 3.81 24.05 -4.31
N GLY A 221 3.66 22.80 -4.80
CA GLY A 221 4.39 22.32 -5.98
C GLY A 221 5.91 22.20 -5.78
N ASP A 222 6.36 22.01 -4.54
CA ASP A 222 7.76 21.68 -4.25
C ASP A 222 7.95 20.15 -4.39
N PRO A 223 8.90 19.67 -5.20
CA PRO A 223 9.16 18.23 -5.31
C PRO A 223 9.62 17.69 -3.97
N THR A 224 8.95 16.68 -3.44
CA THR A 224 9.46 15.93 -2.28
C THR A 224 10.60 15.03 -2.74
N PRO A 225 11.82 15.23 -2.22
CA PRO A 225 12.94 14.41 -2.61
C PRO A 225 12.74 12.96 -2.15
N LEU A 226 13.16 12.00 -2.98
CA LEU A 226 13.30 10.59 -2.58
C LEU A 226 14.16 10.46 -1.31
N GLN A 227 13.61 9.83 -0.27
CA GLN A 227 14.36 9.49 0.94
C GLN A 227 15.02 8.13 0.86
N SER A 228 14.23 7.12 0.47
CA SER A 228 14.66 5.74 0.37
C SER A 228 14.06 5.11 -0.89
N VAL A 229 14.77 4.13 -1.43
CA VAL A 229 14.33 3.34 -2.59
C VAL A 229 14.55 1.87 -2.28
N SER A 230 13.60 1.04 -2.68
CA SER A 230 13.77 -0.40 -2.76
C SER A 230 13.44 -0.91 -4.16
N VAL A 231 14.15 -1.95 -4.60
CA VAL A 231 13.94 -2.58 -5.90
C VAL A 231 13.82 -4.08 -5.70
N THR A 232 12.68 -4.64 -6.06
CA THR A 232 12.44 -6.08 -6.01
C THR A 232 12.61 -6.68 -7.40
N VAL A 233 13.40 -7.75 -7.54
CA VAL A 233 13.63 -8.43 -8.83
C VAL A 233 13.30 -9.92 -8.78
N ASN A 234 12.73 -10.41 -9.87
CA ASN A 234 12.52 -11.82 -10.17
C ASN A 234 13.16 -12.12 -11.53
N ILE A 235 14.22 -12.90 -11.54
CA ILE A 235 14.99 -13.24 -12.75
C ILE A 235 15.32 -14.73 -12.73
N THR A 236 14.86 -15.43 -13.76
CA THR A 236 15.20 -16.83 -14.00
C THR A 236 16.46 -16.91 -14.87
N HIS A 237 17.56 -17.44 -14.33
CA HIS A 237 18.79 -17.69 -15.08
C HIS A 237 19.59 -18.86 -14.49
N PRO A 238 20.16 -19.77 -15.30
CA PRO A 238 20.93 -20.92 -14.81
C PRO A 238 22.28 -20.61 -14.17
N ASN A 239 22.72 -19.35 -14.22
CA ASN A 239 23.98 -18.90 -13.62
C ASN A 239 23.94 -17.39 -13.40
N VAL A 240 23.58 -16.93 -12.20
CA VAL A 240 23.53 -15.49 -11.91
C VAL A 240 24.91 -14.86 -11.76
N GLY A 241 25.95 -15.67 -11.56
CA GLY A 241 27.34 -15.20 -11.57
C GLY A 241 27.81 -14.69 -12.94
N ASP A 242 27.04 -14.94 -14.01
CA ASP A 242 27.28 -14.37 -15.34
C ASP A 242 26.55 -13.05 -15.58
N LEU A 243 25.66 -12.63 -14.67
CA LEU A 243 24.77 -11.49 -14.86
C LEU A 243 25.29 -10.22 -14.18
N THR A 244 25.20 -9.09 -14.86
CA THR A 244 25.32 -7.75 -14.28
C THR A 244 23.97 -7.06 -14.37
N LEU A 245 23.40 -6.69 -13.22
CA LEU A 245 22.14 -5.97 -13.07
C LEU A 245 22.44 -4.49 -12.79
N THR A 246 21.88 -3.61 -13.61
CA THR A 246 22.04 -2.16 -13.50
C THR A 246 20.68 -1.48 -13.54
N LEU A 247 20.38 -0.68 -12.53
CA LEU A 247 19.23 0.22 -12.52
C LEU A 247 19.67 1.59 -13.02
N ASN A 248 18.96 2.14 -14.00
CA ASN A 248 19.19 3.49 -14.48
C ASN A 248 18.06 4.42 -14.04
N HIS A 249 18.44 5.57 -13.48
CA HIS A 249 17.59 6.73 -13.30
C HIS A 249 18.01 7.83 -14.29
N PRO A 250 17.09 8.53 -14.98
CA PRO A 250 17.41 9.51 -16.02
C PRO A 250 18.25 10.69 -15.52
N GLY A 251 18.12 11.04 -14.24
CA GLY A 251 18.89 12.11 -13.60
C GLY A 251 20.15 11.65 -12.86
N ALA A 252 20.14 10.46 -12.27
CA ALA A 252 21.21 9.99 -11.39
C ALA A 252 22.23 9.10 -12.13
N GLY A 253 21.84 8.54 -13.27
CA GLY A 253 22.66 7.63 -14.06
C GLY A 253 22.48 6.16 -13.64
N ASP A 254 23.52 5.38 -13.93
CA ASP A 254 23.55 3.93 -13.71
C ASP A 254 23.97 3.59 -12.27
N ILE A 255 23.26 2.64 -11.67
CA ILE A 255 23.50 2.10 -10.34
C ILE A 255 23.62 0.58 -10.46
N VAL A 256 24.79 0.03 -10.13
CA VAL A 256 24.98 -1.43 -10.16
C VAL A 256 24.33 -2.06 -8.94
N LEU A 257 23.29 -2.87 -9.19
CA LEU A 257 22.63 -3.66 -8.15
C LEU A 257 23.48 -4.88 -7.80
N SER A 258 23.94 -5.61 -8.82
CA SER A 258 24.76 -6.81 -8.70
C SER A 258 25.65 -6.96 -9.93
N ASP A 259 26.94 -7.17 -9.76
CA ASP A 259 27.88 -7.48 -10.85
C ASP A 259 28.45 -8.88 -10.67
N GLN A 260 27.98 -9.82 -11.50
CA GLN A 260 28.50 -11.19 -11.59
C GLN A 260 28.63 -11.87 -10.23
N SER A 261 27.62 -11.65 -9.38
CA SER A 261 27.56 -12.18 -8.01
C SER A 261 26.91 -13.57 -8.00
N GLY A 262 27.36 -14.45 -7.10
CA GLY A 262 26.68 -15.73 -6.84
C GLY A 262 27.38 -16.98 -7.36
N GLY A 263 28.49 -16.83 -8.10
CA GLY A 263 29.17 -17.97 -8.71
C GLY A 263 28.21 -18.75 -9.61
N ASP A 264 28.33 -20.08 -9.66
CA ASP A 264 27.50 -20.94 -10.52
C ASP A 264 26.06 -21.18 -10.01
N GLY A 265 25.52 -20.29 -9.17
CA GLY A 265 24.18 -20.43 -8.61
C GLY A 265 23.08 -19.91 -9.55
N ASP A 266 21.84 -20.38 -9.36
CA ASP A 266 20.70 -20.02 -10.21
C ASP A 266 19.88 -18.86 -9.61
N ASN A 267 19.19 -18.09 -10.44
CA ASN A 267 18.07 -17.19 -10.13
C ASN A 267 18.21 -16.07 -9.09
N TYR A 268 17.40 -15.02 -9.31
CA TYR A 268 16.95 -14.07 -8.30
C TYR A 268 15.46 -14.31 -8.07
N THR A 269 15.05 -14.60 -6.83
CA THR A 269 13.67 -14.95 -6.48
C THR A 269 13.22 -14.07 -5.33
N SER A 270 12.31 -13.13 -5.60
CA SER A 270 11.89 -12.09 -4.65
C SER A 270 13.10 -11.44 -3.97
N THR A 271 14.13 -11.13 -4.76
CA THR A 271 15.34 -10.48 -4.23
C THR A 271 15.07 -8.99 -4.12
N VAL A 272 15.24 -8.43 -2.92
CA VAL A 272 14.98 -7.03 -2.64
C VAL A 272 16.29 -6.30 -2.42
N PHE A 273 16.56 -5.26 -3.21
CA PHE A 273 17.64 -4.32 -2.98
C PHE A 273 17.11 -3.13 -2.21
N VAL A 274 17.75 -2.75 -1.11
CA VAL A 274 17.35 -1.61 -0.27
C VAL A 274 18.48 -0.60 -0.12
N GLN A 275 18.13 0.65 0.15
CA GLN A 275 19.07 1.73 0.43
C GLN A 275 19.95 1.43 1.65
N ASP A 276 19.31 0.99 2.74
CA ASP A 276 19.95 0.71 4.02
C ASP A 276 19.18 -0.37 4.77
N CYS A 277 19.88 -1.11 5.65
CA CYS A 277 19.34 -2.18 6.47
C CYS A 277 20.32 -2.49 7.62
N ASP A 278 19.80 -2.76 8.82
CA ASP A 278 20.65 -3.06 9.98
C ASP A 278 21.29 -4.46 9.94
N ASP A 279 20.66 -5.41 9.23
CA ASP A 279 21.04 -6.84 9.24
C ASP A 279 21.00 -7.47 7.84
N CYS A 280 21.45 -6.74 6.82
CA CYS A 280 21.61 -7.31 5.48
C CYS A 280 23.00 -7.03 4.88
N ASP A 281 23.50 -8.01 4.13
CA ASP A 281 24.81 -7.94 3.48
C ASP A 281 24.70 -7.30 2.08
N THR A 282 25.80 -6.71 1.61
CA THR A 282 25.93 -6.37 0.18
C THR A 282 25.92 -7.64 -0.65
N ILE A 283 25.19 -7.63 -1.77
CA ILE A 283 25.05 -8.82 -2.62
C ILE A 283 26.40 -9.37 -3.14
N ALA A 284 27.41 -8.50 -3.26
CA ALA A 284 28.77 -8.88 -3.67
C ALA A 284 29.55 -9.69 -2.61
N GLN A 285 29.18 -9.62 -1.32
CA GLN A 285 29.88 -10.30 -0.22
C GLN A 285 29.28 -11.67 0.16
N THR A 286 28.33 -12.18 -0.63
CA THR A 286 27.37 -13.24 -0.31
C THR A 286 27.91 -14.67 -0.22
N SER A 287 29.16 -14.87 0.20
CA SER A 287 29.62 -16.21 0.62
C SER A 287 28.74 -16.86 1.71
N ALA A 288 27.84 -16.10 2.37
CA ALA A 288 26.80 -16.58 3.29
C ALA A 288 25.39 -16.76 2.67
N ALA A 289 25.11 -16.19 1.48
CA ALA A 289 23.82 -16.26 0.78
C ALA A 289 24.08 -16.64 -0.69
N ALA A 290 24.42 -17.91 -0.92
CA ALA A 290 24.58 -18.41 -2.29
C ALA A 290 23.23 -18.44 -3.02
N PRO A 291 23.20 -18.24 -4.36
CA PRO A 291 21.95 -18.30 -5.10
C PRO A 291 21.26 -19.66 -4.95
N PRO A 292 19.92 -19.73 -5.03
CA PRO A 292 19.02 -18.64 -5.42
C PRO A 292 18.97 -17.49 -4.42
N TYR A 293 19.15 -16.28 -4.94
CA TYR A 293 19.08 -15.09 -4.12
C TYR A 293 17.63 -14.90 -3.70
N THR A 294 17.39 -14.94 -2.39
CA THR A 294 16.09 -14.72 -1.76
C THR A 294 16.27 -13.79 -0.58
N GLY A 295 15.37 -12.82 -0.41
CA GLY A 295 15.43 -11.86 0.68
C GLY A 295 16.10 -10.54 0.30
N THR A 296 16.53 -9.81 1.32
CA THR A 296 16.95 -8.41 1.21
C THR A 296 18.47 -8.26 1.23
N PHE A 297 19.01 -7.41 0.35
CA PHE A 297 20.44 -7.15 0.20
C PHE A 297 20.71 -5.67 -0.05
N LEU A 298 21.91 -5.21 0.31
CA LEU A 298 22.41 -3.92 -0.18
C LEU A 298 22.90 -4.09 -1.63
N PRO A 299 22.58 -3.15 -2.54
CA PRO A 299 23.12 -3.17 -3.90
C PRO A 299 24.62 -2.87 -3.88
N GLN A 300 25.32 -3.25 -4.94
CA GLN A 300 26.77 -3.13 -5.01
C GLN A 300 27.27 -1.68 -4.97
N ASP A 301 26.61 -0.75 -5.68
CA ASP A 301 26.98 0.67 -5.67
C ASP A 301 26.24 1.49 -4.59
N GLY A 302 25.23 0.93 -3.94
CA GLY A 302 24.34 1.68 -3.05
C GLY A 302 23.35 2.59 -3.79
N PHE A 303 22.30 3.07 -3.11
CA PHE A 303 21.33 4.02 -3.66
C PHE A 303 21.55 5.48 -3.24
N GLY A 304 22.63 5.77 -2.49
CA GLY A 304 22.90 7.12 -1.97
C GLY A 304 23.02 8.24 -3.03
N GLY A 305 23.23 7.89 -4.31
CA GLY A 305 23.22 8.84 -5.44
C GLY A 305 21.82 9.28 -5.89
N LEU A 306 20.75 8.66 -5.39
CA LEU A 306 19.36 8.98 -5.73
C LEU A 306 18.76 10.12 -4.89
N GLY A 307 19.40 10.49 -3.77
CA GLY A 307 18.92 11.55 -2.90
C GLY A 307 18.76 12.88 -3.65
N GLY A 308 17.55 13.44 -3.62
CA GLY A 308 17.20 14.70 -4.28
C GLY A 308 16.71 14.56 -5.73
N PHE A 309 16.54 13.33 -6.24
CA PHE A 309 15.78 13.07 -7.46
C PHE A 309 14.34 12.63 -7.13
N ASP A 310 13.47 12.68 -8.14
CA ASP A 310 12.07 12.31 -8.02
C ASP A 310 11.87 10.81 -8.30
N LEU A 311 10.91 10.17 -7.61
CA LEU A 311 10.49 8.81 -7.95
C LEU A 311 9.77 8.78 -9.31
N ASN A 312 9.06 9.87 -9.63
CA ASN A 312 8.39 10.11 -10.91
C ASN A 312 9.41 10.25 -12.05
N ALA A 313 9.78 9.11 -12.63
CA ALA A 313 10.79 9.02 -13.67
C ALA A 313 10.60 7.76 -14.51
N THR A 314 11.28 7.75 -15.65
CA THR A 314 11.43 6.53 -16.45
C THR A 314 12.64 5.73 -15.96
N TRP A 315 12.39 4.71 -15.15
CA TRP A 315 13.41 3.80 -14.64
C TRP A 315 13.68 2.69 -15.65
N THR A 316 14.94 2.25 -15.76
CA THR A 316 15.29 1.13 -16.64
C THR A 316 16.17 0.13 -15.92
N LEU A 317 15.71 -1.12 -15.82
CA LEU A 317 16.54 -2.25 -15.40
C LEU A 317 17.22 -2.83 -16.63
N THR A 318 18.55 -2.88 -16.62
CA THR A 318 19.37 -3.53 -17.64
C THR A 318 20.08 -4.74 -17.05
N VAL A 319 19.98 -5.87 -17.73
CA VAL A 319 20.66 -7.11 -17.40
C VAL A 319 21.61 -7.49 -18.53
N VAL A 320 22.91 -7.48 -18.25
CA VAL A 320 23.95 -7.95 -19.17
C VAL A 320 24.36 -9.35 -18.77
N ASN A 321 24.39 -10.27 -19.73
CA ASN A 321 24.77 -11.65 -19.55
C ASN A 321 26.11 -11.92 -20.26
N ALA A 322 27.13 -12.26 -19.49
CA ALA A 322 28.44 -12.67 -20.01
C ALA A 322 28.53 -14.17 -20.33
N GLY A 323 27.56 -14.95 -19.89
CA GLY A 323 27.48 -16.40 -20.02
C GLY A 323 27.01 -16.89 -21.38
N SER A 324 26.87 -18.21 -21.51
CA SER A 324 26.40 -18.87 -22.73
C SER A 324 24.94 -19.33 -22.67
N GLU A 325 24.36 -19.20 -21.49
CA GLU A 325 23.03 -19.60 -21.10
C GLU A 325 22.05 -18.46 -21.37
N VAL A 326 20.78 -18.79 -21.53
CA VAL A 326 19.70 -17.81 -21.67
C VAL A 326 18.89 -17.78 -20.38
N GLY A 327 18.17 -16.68 -20.16
CA GLY A 327 17.21 -16.57 -19.07
C GLY A 327 16.16 -15.51 -19.35
N THR A 328 15.52 -15.03 -18.30
CA THR A 328 14.37 -14.12 -18.39
C THR A 328 14.37 -13.14 -17.22
N ILE A 329 14.08 -11.87 -17.49
CA ILE A 329 13.59 -10.93 -16.48
C ILE A 329 12.11 -11.23 -16.34
N ASP A 330 11.69 -11.86 -15.25
CA ASP A 330 10.30 -12.31 -15.08
C ASP A 330 9.41 -11.15 -14.59
N SER A 331 9.89 -10.41 -13.59
CA SER A 331 9.29 -9.15 -13.13
C SER A 331 10.27 -8.35 -12.27
N TRP A 332 10.02 -7.06 -12.12
CA TRP A 332 10.69 -6.22 -11.13
C TRP A 332 9.80 -5.05 -10.73
N TYR A 333 10.07 -4.48 -9.57
CA TYR A 333 9.28 -3.42 -8.94
C TYR A 333 10.22 -2.38 -8.34
N ILE A 334 9.76 -1.14 -8.27
CA ILE A 334 10.42 -0.07 -7.52
C ILE A 334 9.42 0.54 -6.54
N ASP A 335 9.87 0.71 -5.31
CA ASP A 335 9.12 1.41 -4.27
C ASP A 335 10.02 2.52 -3.72
N GLY A 336 9.43 3.67 -3.40
CA GLY A 336 10.15 4.79 -2.78
C GLY A 336 9.39 5.35 -1.59
N GLU A 337 10.12 5.71 -0.53
CA GLU A 337 9.58 6.52 0.56
C GLU A 337 9.89 7.99 0.30
N LEU A 338 8.88 8.84 0.44
CA LEU A 338 8.97 10.28 0.29
C LEU A 338 9.04 10.96 1.68
N THR A 339 9.73 12.09 1.79
CA THR A 339 9.53 12.98 2.96
C THR A 339 8.19 13.67 2.81
N PRO A 340 7.32 13.68 3.84
CA PRO A 340 6.23 14.64 3.85
C PRO A 340 6.81 16.07 3.85
N PRO A 341 6.12 17.04 3.22
CA PRO A 341 6.55 18.43 3.23
C PRO A 341 6.66 18.95 4.67
N SER A 342 7.65 19.81 4.93
CA SER A 342 7.74 20.49 6.23
C SER A 342 6.57 21.48 6.38
N PRO A 343 5.86 21.50 7.53
CA PRO A 343 4.73 22.40 7.76
C PRO A 343 5.12 23.89 7.86
#